data_AF-A0A6V7RQJ4-F1
#
_entry.id   AF-A0A6V7RQJ4-F1
#
_cell.length_a   1.000
_cell.length_b   1.000
_cell.length_c   1.000
_cell.angle_alpha   90.00
_cell.angle_beta   90.00
_cell.angle_gamma   90.00
#
_symmetry.space_group_name_H-M   'P 1'
#
loop_
_entity.id
_entity.type
_entity.pdbx_description
1 polymer ?
#
loop_
_entity_poly.entity_id
_entity_poly.type
_entity_poly.pdbx_seq_one_letter_code
_entity_poly.pdbx_strand_id
1 'polypeptide(L)'
;MKFLTFEYRDKNYYGVKVKREDSAWILPLLFEDFSDVKDYPRTLLEGITQYHTLDFQEIVRKLVESAAASKNADQYKAPFEEINIKAPVKPPNNTIGFGRNYKEHAEELNNEVELYVFTKANSSLVGDEDTIPSYADVTDELDYEGELGVVIGKTGRNIDSSMAYDYIYGYTIVNDISARELQKSHKQAFLSKSLATPMGPYIVTKDEIPDPEDAHIVTKVNDEIRQDGSTSLMVRKIDEMIAELSKYITLEPGDVIATGTPAGVGAAMNPKGYLKSGDTVRVSVDGIGTLTTHIE
;
A
#
# COMPACT_ATOMS: atom_id res chain seq x y z
N MET A 1 10.81 -10.71 -0.17
CA MET A 1 11.28 -9.80 0.90
C MET A 1 10.19 -8.81 1.34
N LYS A 2 10.18 -8.33 2.60
CA LYS A 2 9.22 -7.30 3.09
C LYS A 2 9.94 -6.01 3.49
N PHE A 3 9.72 -4.92 2.76
CA PHE A 3 10.29 -3.60 3.02
C PHE A 3 9.32 -2.70 3.75
N LEU A 4 9.85 -1.79 4.58
CA LEU A 4 9.08 -0.80 5.31
C LEU A 4 9.84 0.52 5.43
N THR A 5 9.11 1.60 5.63
CA THR A 5 9.61 2.91 6.06
C THR A 5 9.06 3.17 7.44
N PHE A 6 9.89 3.67 8.36
CA PHE A 6 9.52 3.86 9.75
C PHE A 6 10.32 4.98 10.41
N GLU A 7 9.76 5.52 11.48
CA GLU A 7 10.43 6.45 12.38
C GLU A 7 10.96 5.68 13.60
N TYR A 8 12.22 5.90 13.94
CA TYR A 8 12.89 5.31 15.10
C TYR A 8 13.90 6.32 15.67
N ARG A 9 13.79 6.63 16.97
CA ARG A 9 14.65 7.62 17.65
C ARG A 9 14.70 8.97 16.92
N ASP A 10 13.52 9.51 16.61
CA ASP A 10 13.30 10.81 15.93
C ASP A 10 13.92 10.93 14.53
N LYS A 11 14.18 9.80 13.87
CA LYS A 11 14.72 9.75 12.51
C LYS A 11 13.89 8.81 11.65
N ASN A 12 13.72 9.20 10.39
CA ASN A 12 13.10 8.34 9.38
C ASN A 12 14.15 7.39 8.80
N TYR A 13 13.81 6.12 8.77
CA TYR A 13 14.60 5.05 8.19
C TYR A 13 13.73 4.25 7.22
N TYR A 14 14.40 3.49 6.36
CA TYR A 14 13.78 2.39 5.66
C TYR A 14 14.55 1.11 5.99
N GLY A 15 13.85 -0.01 5.89
CA GLY A 15 14.38 -1.27 6.36
C GLY A 15 13.75 -2.48 5.70
N VAL A 16 14.17 -3.64 6.18
CA VAL A 16 13.62 -4.94 5.79
C VAL A 16 13.22 -5.73 7.02
N LYS A 17 12.06 -6.36 6.96
CA LYS A 17 11.63 -7.37 7.92
C LYS A 17 12.07 -8.75 7.44
N VAL A 18 12.85 -9.44 8.28
CA VAL A 18 13.21 -10.84 8.06
C VAL A 18 12.21 -11.75 8.77
N LYS A 19 11.96 -12.94 8.22
CA LYS A 19 10.98 -13.90 8.75
C LYS A 19 11.36 -14.32 10.17
N ARG A 20 10.38 -14.31 11.08
CA ARG A 20 10.52 -14.68 12.52
C ARG A 20 11.32 -13.70 13.38
N GLU A 21 11.65 -12.50 12.87
CA GLU A 21 12.16 -11.42 13.71
C GLU A 21 11.05 -10.47 14.16
N ASP A 22 11.23 -9.92 15.36
CA ASP A 22 10.45 -8.89 16.04
C ASP A 22 11.05 -7.48 15.87
N SER A 23 11.98 -7.36 14.92
CA SER A 23 12.65 -6.11 14.57
C SER A 23 12.78 -5.94 13.05
N ALA A 24 12.95 -4.69 12.61
CA ALA A 24 13.38 -4.35 11.25
C ALA A 24 14.89 -4.10 11.20
N TRP A 25 15.55 -4.58 10.15
CA TRP A 25 16.93 -4.18 9.85
C TRP A 25 16.95 -2.79 9.24
N ILE A 26 17.81 -1.92 9.76
CA ILE A 26 17.96 -0.52 9.33
C ILE A 26 18.95 -0.47 8.16
N LEU A 27 18.44 -0.36 6.93
CA LEU A 27 19.25 -0.52 5.73
C LEU A 27 20.34 0.55 5.56
N PRO A 28 20.12 1.85 5.82
CA PRO A 28 21.19 2.84 5.75
C PRO A 28 22.41 2.49 6.60
N LEU A 29 22.20 1.98 7.83
CA LEU A 29 23.30 1.57 8.70
C LEU A 29 24.03 0.34 8.17
N LEU A 30 23.29 -0.59 7.53
CA LEU A 30 23.92 -1.74 6.89
C LEU A 30 24.76 -1.33 5.69
N PHE A 31 24.29 -0.40 4.88
CA PHE A 31 25.08 0.12 3.77
C PHE A 31 26.34 0.83 4.25
N GLU A 32 26.27 1.63 5.33
CA GLU A 32 27.44 2.32 5.89
C GLU A 32 28.55 1.37 6.33
N ASP A 33 28.19 0.26 6.97
CA ASP A 33 29.17 -0.61 7.64
C ASP A 33 29.56 -1.85 6.83
N PHE A 34 28.72 -2.29 5.88
CA PHE A 34 28.90 -3.54 5.14
C PHE A 34 28.89 -3.38 3.60
N SER A 35 28.83 -2.16 3.08
CA SER A 35 28.90 -1.91 1.63
C SER A 35 30.07 -1.01 1.24
N ASP A 36 30.68 -1.29 0.08
CA ASP A 36 31.65 -0.39 -0.56
C ASP A 36 30.96 0.69 -1.42
N VAL A 37 29.63 0.65 -1.56
CA VAL A 37 28.85 1.61 -2.34
C VAL A 37 28.76 2.93 -1.58
N LYS A 38 29.31 4.01 -2.14
CA LYS A 38 29.30 5.33 -1.49
C LYS A 38 27.98 6.09 -1.65
N ASP A 39 27.30 5.89 -2.77
CA ASP A 39 26.04 6.57 -3.12
C ASP A 39 24.86 5.60 -2.98
N TYR A 40 24.73 5.03 -1.78
CA TYR A 40 23.67 4.08 -1.47
C TYR A 40 22.35 4.82 -1.17
N PRO A 41 21.19 4.15 -1.32
CA PRO A 41 19.90 4.80 -1.24
C PRO A 41 19.60 5.22 0.21
N ARG A 42 19.06 6.43 0.37
CA ARG A 42 18.66 7.00 1.66
C ARG A 42 17.20 6.76 1.98
N THR A 43 16.40 6.42 0.97
CA THR A 43 14.99 6.09 1.10
C THR A 43 14.67 4.78 0.38
N LEU A 44 13.53 4.17 0.73
CA LEU A 44 13.06 2.99 0.00
C LEU A 44 12.77 3.31 -1.48
N LEU A 45 12.24 4.50 -1.76
CA LEU A 45 11.98 4.96 -3.13
C LEU A 45 13.27 5.03 -3.96
N GLU A 46 14.34 5.60 -3.41
CA GLU A 46 15.66 5.62 -4.05
C GLU A 46 16.18 4.20 -4.31
N GLY A 47 16.01 3.28 -3.35
CA GLY A 47 16.38 1.87 -3.52
C GLY A 47 15.64 1.19 -4.67
N ILE A 48 14.32 1.38 -4.73
CA ILE A 48 13.46 0.87 -5.82
C ILE A 48 13.89 1.47 -7.18
N THR A 49 14.20 2.76 -7.20
CA THR A 49 14.54 3.52 -8.41
C THR A 49 15.92 3.17 -8.95
N GLN A 50 16.93 3.08 -8.07
CA GLN A 50 18.34 2.90 -8.45
C GLN A 50 18.66 1.48 -8.89
N TYR A 51 18.11 0.47 -8.20
CA TYR A 51 18.56 -0.91 -8.35
C TYR A 51 17.56 -1.82 -9.06
N HIS A 52 16.35 -1.35 -9.36
CA HIS A 52 15.26 -2.21 -9.84
C HIS A 52 15.04 -3.44 -8.92
N THR A 53 14.06 -4.30 -9.21
CA THR A 53 13.56 -5.26 -8.22
C THR A 53 14.60 -6.31 -7.77
N LEU A 54 15.24 -7.03 -8.70
CA LEU A 54 16.07 -8.19 -8.36
C LEU A 54 17.42 -7.80 -7.75
N ASP A 55 18.06 -6.74 -8.25
CA ASP A 55 19.39 -6.35 -7.76
C ASP A 55 19.30 -5.78 -6.34
N PHE A 56 18.22 -5.04 -6.04
CA PHE A 56 18.07 -4.48 -4.69
C PHE A 56 17.86 -5.56 -3.63
N GLN A 57 17.03 -6.57 -3.91
CA GLN A 57 16.80 -7.69 -2.99
C GLN A 57 18.09 -8.45 -2.68
N GLU A 58 18.90 -8.73 -3.70
CA GLU A 58 20.15 -9.47 -3.53
C GLU A 58 21.20 -8.67 -2.75
N ILE A 59 21.30 -7.36 -2.99
CA ILE A 59 22.15 -6.45 -2.20
C ILE A 59 21.72 -6.48 -0.73
N VAL A 60 20.43 -6.26 -0.46
CA VAL A 60 19.89 -6.24 0.90
C VAL A 60 20.12 -7.57 1.61
N ARG A 61 19.92 -8.69 0.92
CA ARG A 61 20.18 -10.04 1.47
C ARG A 61 21.62 -10.18 1.96
N LYS A 62 22.60 -9.81 1.12
CA LYS A 62 24.04 -9.88 1.48
C LYS A 62 24.40 -8.96 2.64
N LEU A 63 23.82 -7.77 2.70
CA LEU A 63 24.03 -6.82 3.78
C LEU A 63 23.51 -7.37 5.12
N VAL A 64 22.29 -7.91 5.12
CA VAL A 64 21.69 -8.55 6.31
C VAL A 64 22.50 -9.76 6.75
N GLU A 65 22.93 -10.62 5.83
CA GLU A 65 23.78 -11.78 6.14
C GLU A 65 25.10 -11.36 6.80
N SER A 66 25.75 -10.31 6.28
CA SER A 66 27.00 -9.77 6.81
C SER A 66 26.83 -9.17 8.21
N ALA A 67 25.75 -8.42 8.40
CA ALA A 67 25.43 -7.78 9.67
C ALA A 67 25.03 -8.78 10.75
N ALA A 68 24.26 -9.81 10.39
CA ALA A 68 23.88 -10.91 11.28
C ALA A 68 25.08 -11.74 11.75
N ALA A 69 26.13 -11.86 10.94
CA ALA A 69 27.38 -12.52 11.31
C ALA A 69 28.31 -11.65 12.19
N SER A 70 27.98 -10.36 12.38
CA SER A 70 28.77 -9.44 13.20
C SER A 70 28.51 -9.62 14.70
N LYS A 71 29.46 -9.16 15.54
CA LYS A 71 29.33 -9.28 17.01
C LYS A 71 28.25 -8.37 17.62
N ASN A 72 27.79 -7.36 16.89
CA ASN A 72 26.89 -6.31 17.38
C ASN A 72 25.66 -6.16 16.47
N ALA A 73 25.10 -7.27 15.98
CA ALA A 73 23.98 -7.25 15.03
C ALA A 73 22.79 -6.38 15.48
N ASP A 74 22.51 -6.34 16.78
CA ASP A 74 21.39 -5.60 17.36
C ASP A 74 21.46 -4.08 17.15
N GLN A 75 22.66 -3.52 16.94
CA GLN A 75 22.80 -2.07 16.68
C GLN A 75 22.20 -1.65 15.33
N TYR A 76 21.98 -2.61 14.42
CA TYR A 76 21.40 -2.41 13.10
C TYR A 76 19.91 -2.73 13.05
N LYS A 77 19.29 -3.00 14.20
CA LYS A 77 17.89 -3.41 14.30
C LYS A 77 17.08 -2.36 15.05
N ALA A 78 15.84 -2.18 14.61
CA ALA A 78 14.82 -1.40 15.31
C ALA A 78 13.69 -2.35 15.73
N PRO A 79 13.45 -2.56 17.05
CA PRO A 79 12.34 -3.39 17.52
C PRO A 79 10.99 -2.84 17.05
N PHE A 80 10.06 -3.69 16.61
CA PHE A 80 8.76 -3.23 16.09
C PHE A 80 7.95 -2.44 17.13
N GLU A 81 8.12 -2.73 18.42
CA GLU A 81 7.45 -2.02 19.52
C GLU A 81 8.01 -0.60 19.73
N GLU A 82 9.17 -0.27 19.15
CA GLU A 82 9.84 1.04 19.30
C GLU A 82 9.79 1.88 18.03
N ILE A 83 9.18 1.40 16.94
CA ILE A 83 9.09 2.15 15.68
C ILE A 83 7.66 2.61 15.42
N ASN A 84 7.53 3.75 14.75
CA ASN A 84 6.28 4.15 14.11
C ASN A 84 6.39 3.84 12.60
N ILE A 85 5.59 2.89 12.11
CA ILE A 85 5.58 2.51 10.68
C ILE A 85 4.89 3.62 9.88
N LYS A 86 5.55 4.11 8.83
CA LYS A 86 4.98 5.08 7.89
C LYS A 86 4.51 4.36 6.63
N ALA A 87 3.80 5.07 5.76
CA ALA A 87 3.57 4.59 4.39
C ALA A 87 4.92 4.19 3.76
N PRO A 88 5.03 2.97 3.20
CA PRO A 88 6.33 2.41 2.85
C PRO A 88 7.01 3.19 1.73
N VAL A 89 6.23 3.81 0.84
CA VAL A 89 6.71 4.71 -0.20
C VAL A 89 5.82 5.94 -0.26
N LYS A 90 6.41 7.09 -0.57
CA LYS A 90 5.68 8.26 -1.06
C LYS A 90 5.69 8.20 -2.58
N PRO A 91 4.58 7.88 -3.26
CA PRO A 91 4.60 7.67 -4.70
C PRO A 91 5.00 8.95 -5.45
N PRO A 92 5.77 8.86 -6.56
CA PRO A 92 6.14 10.02 -7.38
C PRO A 92 4.91 10.71 -7.98
N ASN A 93 4.00 9.92 -8.56
CA ASN A 93 2.64 10.37 -8.86
C ASN A 93 1.79 10.28 -7.59
N ASN A 94 0.63 10.94 -7.54
CA ASN A 94 -0.35 10.64 -6.48
C ASN A 94 -0.71 9.14 -6.53
N THR A 95 -1.16 8.55 -5.43
CA THR A 95 -1.66 7.15 -5.44
C THR A 95 -2.82 7.05 -6.42
N ILE A 96 -2.74 6.14 -7.38
CA ILE A 96 -3.73 5.97 -8.46
C ILE A 96 -4.76 4.95 -8.01
N GLY A 97 -6.04 5.25 -8.06
CA GLY A 97 -7.11 4.34 -7.63
C GLY A 97 -8.00 3.91 -8.79
N PHE A 98 -8.38 2.63 -8.81
CA PHE A 98 -9.41 2.08 -9.68
C PHE A 98 -10.71 1.86 -8.89
N GLY A 99 -11.75 2.65 -9.21
CA GLY A 99 -13.06 2.41 -8.62
C GLY A 99 -13.85 1.35 -9.40
N ARG A 100 -14.80 0.70 -8.72
CA ARG A 100 -15.75 -0.26 -9.33
C ARG A 100 -15.07 -1.43 -10.04
N ASN A 101 -13.91 -1.87 -9.54
CA ASN A 101 -13.16 -2.96 -10.14
C ASN A 101 -13.59 -4.36 -9.67
N TYR A 102 -14.62 -4.44 -8.83
CA TYR A 102 -15.26 -5.69 -8.41
C TYR A 102 -16.74 -5.62 -8.77
N LYS A 103 -17.25 -6.67 -9.41
CA LYS A 103 -18.63 -6.67 -9.93
C LYS A 103 -19.67 -6.50 -8.82
N GLU A 104 -19.55 -7.30 -7.75
CA GLU A 104 -20.48 -7.23 -6.62
C GLU A 104 -20.45 -5.87 -5.91
N HIS A 105 -19.28 -5.25 -5.80
CA HIS A 105 -19.14 -3.89 -5.24
C HIS A 105 -19.77 -2.82 -6.15
N ALA A 106 -19.68 -2.97 -7.47
CA ALA A 106 -20.39 -2.08 -8.38
C ALA A 106 -21.91 -2.22 -8.20
N GLU A 107 -22.41 -3.46 -8.10
CA GLU A 107 -23.83 -3.78 -7.95
C GLU A 107 -24.42 -3.30 -6.60
N GLU A 108 -23.71 -3.45 -5.48
CA GLU A 108 -24.22 -3.04 -4.14
C GLU A 108 -24.45 -1.53 -4.01
N LEU A 109 -23.77 -0.73 -4.85
CA LEU A 109 -23.94 0.72 -4.95
C LEU A 109 -24.75 1.16 -6.19
N ASN A 110 -25.39 0.22 -6.91
CA ASN A 110 -26.16 0.44 -8.13
C ASN A 110 -25.35 1.16 -9.23
N ASN A 111 -24.08 0.80 -9.38
CA ASN A 111 -23.19 1.32 -10.42
C ASN A 111 -22.95 0.29 -11.52
N GLU A 112 -22.61 0.78 -12.72
CA GLU A 112 -22.10 -0.03 -13.81
C GLU A 112 -20.57 -0.16 -13.72
N VAL A 113 -20.03 -1.28 -14.21
CA VAL A 113 -18.58 -1.52 -14.29
C VAL A 113 -18.00 -0.81 -15.50
N GLU A 114 -17.54 0.41 -15.29
CA GLU A 114 -16.84 1.23 -16.28
C GLU A 114 -15.42 1.55 -15.83
N LEU A 115 -14.58 2.09 -16.71
CA LEU A 115 -13.24 2.53 -16.34
C LEU A 115 -13.37 3.80 -15.50
N TYR A 116 -13.02 3.72 -14.22
CA TYR A 116 -13.05 4.86 -13.31
C TYR A 116 -11.72 4.96 -12.56
N VAL A 117 -10.86 5.86 -13.05
CA VAL A 117 -9.54 6.12 -12.48
C VAL A 117 -9.55 7.48 -11.79
N PHE A 118 -9.02 7.53 -10.58
CA PHE A 118 -8.81 8.76 -9.81
C PHE A 118 -7.45 8.73 -9.11
N THR A 119 -7.15 9.77 -8.33
CA THR A 119 -5.95 9.79 -7.50
C THR A 119 -6.26 10.19 -6.07
N LYS A 120 -5.38 9.82 -5.14
CA LYS A 120 -5.37 10.25 -3.74
C LYS A 120 -4.11 11.06 -3.47
N ALA A 121 -4.25 12.24 -2.86
CA ALA A 121 -3.15 13.18 -2.66
C ALA A 121 -2.03 12.57 -1.80
N ASN A 122 -0.77 12.81 -2.18
CA ASN A 122 0.38 12.37 -1.39
C ASN A 122 0.42 12.93 0.04
N SER A 123 -0.24 14.05 0.31
CA SER A 123 -0.37 14.62 1.67
C SER A 123 -1.31 13.84 2.58
N SER A 124 -2.09 12.89 2.04
CA SER A 124 -3.04 12.08 2.79
C SER A 124 -2.48 10.73 3.23
N LEU A 125 -1.25 10.40 2.82
CA LEU A 125 -0.60 9.14 3.18
C LEU A 125 -0.40 9.04 4.69
N VAL A 126 -0.83 7.91 5.26
CA VAL A 126 -0.59 7.54 6.65
C VAL A 126 -0.13 6.08 6.70
N GLY A 127 0.62 5.73 7.74
CA GLY A 127 1.19 4.40 7.92
C GLY A 127 0.26 3.44 8.64
N ASP A 128 0.86 2.34 9.10
CA ASP A 128 0.21 1.32 9.91
C ASP A 128 0.14 1.75 11.38
N GLU A 129 -0.99 1.46 12.04
CA GLU A 129 -1.33 1.89 13.41
C GLU A 129 -1.44 3.43 13.58
N ASP A 130 -1.38 4.21 12.49
CA ASP A 130 -1.60 5.65 12.53
C ASP A 130 -3.07 5.98 12.83
N THR A 131 -3.27 7.12 13.49
CA THR A 131 -4.59 7.68 13.79
C THR A 131 -4.93 8.79 12.81
N ILE A 132 -6.15 8.75 12.25
CA ILE A 132 -6.69 9.81 11.39
C ILE A 132 -7.93 10.45 12.01
N PRO A 133 -8.20 11.72 11.72
CA PRO A 133 -9.45 12.34 12.13
C PRO A 133 -10.68 11.60 11.60
N SER A 134 -11.81 11.71 12.29
CA SER A 134 -13.12 11.30 11.76
C SER A 134 -13.62 12.25 10.66
N TYR A 135 -12.99 13.43 10.52
CA TYR A 135 -13.33 14.49 9.58
C TYR A 135 -14.80 14.95 9.70
N ALA A 136 -15.35 14.96 10.91
CA ALA A 136 -16.75 15.33 11.17
C ALA A 136 -17.10 16.79 10.80
N ASP A 137 -16.09 17.64 10.56
CA ASP A 137 -16.27 18.98 10.03
C ASP A 137 -16.50 19.02 8.51
N VAL A 138 -16.22 17.91 7.80
CA VAL A 138 -16.28 17.80 6.34
C VAL A 138 -17.19 16.68 5.83
N THR A 139 -17.39 15.60 6.60
CA THR A 139 -18.24 14.46 6.20
C THR A 139 -18.80 13.67 7.38
N ASP A 140 -20.06 13.21 7.24
CA ASP A 140 -20.67 12.19 8.12
C ASP A 140 -20.72 10.80 7.45
N GLU A 141 -20.33 10.70 6.18
CA GLU A 141 -20.32 9.47 5.37
C GLU A 141 -18.89 8.94 5.11
N LEU A 142 -18.03 8.90 6.14
CA LEU A 142 -16.67 8.36 6.03
C LEU A 142 -16.72 6.83 5.91
N ASP A 143 -16.03 6.27 4.93
CA ASP A 143 -16.09 4.84 4.59
C ASP A 143 -14.69 4.25 4.40
N TYR A 144 -14.60 2.92 4.49
CA TYR A 144 -13.40 2.13 4.28
C TYR A 144 -13.49 1.32 2.98
N GLU A 145 -12.34 1.04 2.38
CA GLU A 145 -12.21 0.23 1.18
C GLU A 145 -10.86 -0.49 1.23
N GLY A 146 -10.83 -1.74 1.66
CA GLY A 146 -9.60 -2.53 1.68
C GLY A 146 -9.18 -2.97 0.28
N GLU A 147 -7.94 -2.69 -0.11
CA GLU A 147 -7.45 -2.97 -1.46
C GLU A 147 -6.03 -3.54 -1.48
N LEU A 148 -5.74 -4.35 -2.50
CA LEU A 148 -4.38 -4.64 -2.92
C LEU A 148 -3.79 -3.38 -3.58
N GLY A 149 -2.59 -2.99 -3.17
CA GLY A 149 -1.80 -1.95 -3.83
C GLY A 149 -0.68 -2.58 -4.65
N VAL A 150 -0.59 -2.25 -5.94
CA VAL A 150 0.52 -2.65 -6.81
C VAL A 150 1.57 -1.54 -6.83
N VAL A 151 2.83 -1.87 -6.53
CA VAL A 151 3.95 -0.93 -6.54
C VAL A 151 4.77 -1.12 -7.81
N ILE A 152 4.93 -0.06 -8.60
CA ILE A 152 5.73 -0.06 -9.82
C ILE A 152 7.23 0.01 -9.47
N GLY A 153 8.06 -0.74 -10.19
CA GLY A 153 9.52 -0.80 -10.01
C GLY A 153 10.34 -0.30 -11.19
N LYS A 154 9.70 0.03 -12.32
CA LYS A 154 10.35 0.47 -13.55
C LYS A 154 9.54 1.57 -14.22
N THR A 155 10.23 2.57 -14.76
CA THR A 155 9.60 3.58 -15.60
C THR A 155 9.02 2.95 -16.86
N GLY A 156 7.78 3.28 -17.23
CA GLY A 156 7.16 2.72 -18.43
C GLY A 156 6.00 3.55 -18.97
N ARG A 157 5.85 3.54 -20.30
CA ARG A 157 4.75 4.15 -21.05
C ARG A 157 4.37 3.23 -22.20
N ASN A 158 3.08 3.14 -22.53
CA ASN A 158 2.54 2.21 -23.53
C ASN A 158 3.01 0.77 -23.29
N ILE A 159 2.91 0.32 -22.04
CA ILE A 159 3.29 -1.02 -21.60
C ILE A 159 2.29 -2.02 -22.19
N ASP A 160 2.79 -3.06 -22.85
CA ASP A 160 1.96 -4.18 -23.28
C ASP A 160 1.51 -5.00 -22.07
N SER A 161 0.24 -5.44 -22.05
CA SER A 161 -0.33 -6.25 -20.94
C SER A 161 0.54 -7.46 -20.62
N SER A 162 1.07 -8.15 -21.64
CA SER A 162 1.93 -9.33 -21.46
C SER A 162 3.25 -9.03 -20.74
N MET A 163 3.67 -7.76 -20.68
CA MET A 163 4.88 -7.30 -20.02
C MET A 163 4.61 -6.64 -18.67
N ALA A 164 3.35 -6.41 -18.28
CA ALA A 164 3.00 -5.58 -17.13
C ALA A 164 3.65 -6.05 -15.81
N TYR A 165 3.67 -7.36 -15.57
CA TYR A 165 4.28 -7.95 -14.37
C TYR A 165 5.81 -7.73 -14.26
N ASP A 166 6.49 -7.41 -15.36
CA ASP A 166 7.91 -7.06 -15.34
C ASP A 166 8.18 -5.65 -14.80
N TYR A 167 7.14 -4.80 -14.76
CA TYR A 167 7.17 -3.46 -14.22
C TYR A 167 6.81 -3.42 -12.73
N ILE A 168 6.33 -4.52 -12.15
CA ILE A 168 5.95 -4.58 -10.74
C ILE A 168 7.21 -4.79 -9.87
N TYR A 169 7.34 -3.95 -8.84
CA TYR A 169 8.29 -4.16 -7.75
C TYR A 169 7.72 -5.15 -6.71
N GLY A 170 6.48 -4.91 -6.30
CA GLY A 170 5.81 -5.71 -5.29
C GLY A 170 4.41 -5.18 -4.99
N TYR A 171 3.90 -5.56 -3.82
CA TYR A 171 2.54 -5.30 -3.39
C TYR A 171 2.51 -4.75 -1.97
N THR A 172 1.52 -3.90 -1.69
CA THR A 172 1.21 -3.34 -0.36
C THR A 172 -0.29 -3.42 -0.11
N ILE A 173 -0.75 -3.07 1.08
CA ILE A 173 -2.18 -2.84 1.36
C ILE A 173 -2.47 -1.35 1.23
N VAL A 174 -3.63 -1.00 0.72
CA VAL A 174 -4.19 0.36 0.72
C VAL A 174 -5.59 0.30 1.34
N ASN A 175 -5.90 1.24 2.23
CA ASN A 175 -7.27 1.51 2.63
C ASN A 175 -7.76 2.78 1.92
N ASP A 176 -8.63 2.64 0.92
CA ASP A 176 -9.17 3.76 0.16
C ASP A 176 -10.30 4.48 0.93
N ILE A 177 -9.91 5.16 2.01
CA ILE A 177 -10.82 5.98 2.83
C ILE A 177 -11.56 6.99 1.95
N SER A 178 -12.89 6.98 2.07
CA SER A 178 -13.79 7.64 1.15
C SER A 178 -14.88 8.44 1.89
N ALA A 179 -15.02 9.73 1.58
CA ALA A 179 -16.16 10.54 1.99
C ALA A 179 -17.27 10.45 0.93
N ARG A 180 -18.29 9.62 1.16
CA ARG A 180 -19.25 9.20 0.11
C ARG A 180 -20.15 10.30 -0.40
N GLU A 181 -20.57 11.22 0.47
CA GLU A 181 -21.38 12.36 0.08
C GLU A 181 -20.59 13.33 -0.81
N LEU A 182 -19.31 13.57 -0.48
CA LEU A 182 -18.42 14.42 -1.25
C LEU A 182 -18.10 13.81 -2.62
N GLN A 183 -17.96 12.48 -2.65
CA GLN A 183 -17.72 11.75 -3.90
C GLN A 183 -18.87 11.95 -4.88
N LYS A 184 -20.12 11.89 -4.40
CA LYS A 184 -21.31 12.14 -5.19
C LYS A 184 -21.44 13.60 -5.61
N SER A 185 -21.13 14.55 -4.71
CA SER A 185 -21.35 15.98 -4.95
C SER A 185 -20.30 16.62 -5.86
N HIS A 186 -19.02 16.22 -5.74
CA HIS A 186 -17.91 16.85 -6.46
C HIS A 186 -17.75 16.38 -7.91
N LYS A 187 -18.44 15.31 -8.32
CA LYS A 187 -18.30 14.65 -9.64
C LYS A 187 -16.89 14.10 -9.97
N GLN A 188 -15.90 14.36 -9.10
CA GLN A 188 -14.52 13.90 -9.19
C GLN A 188 -14.13 13.32 -7.84
N ALA A 189 -13.44 12.18 -7.85
CA ALA A 189 -13.13 11.45 -6.62
C ALA A 189 -11.99 12.08 -5.79
N PHE A 190 -11.13 12.90 -6.41
CA PHE A 190 -9.87 13.36 -5.80
C PHE A 190 -10.05 13.89 -4.38
N LEU A 191 -10.94 14.86 -4.15
CA LEU A 191 -11.13 15.46 -2.82
C LEU A 191 -11.76 14.47 -1.83
N SER A 192 -12.79 13.73 -2.25
CA SER A 192 -13.47 12.75 -1.40
C SER A 192 -12.60 11.56 -1.00
N LYS A 193 -11.54 11.30 -1.79
CA LYS A 193 -10.60 10.20 -1.63
C LYS A 193 -9.24 10.66 -1.07
N SER A 194 -9.07 11.94 -0.73
CA SER A 194 -7.77 12.48 -0.28
C SER A 194 -7.77 12.98 1.16
N LEU A 195 -8.75 12.58 1.98
CA LEU A 195 -8.72 12.86 3.42
C LEU A 195 -7.61 12.07 4.09
N ALA A 196 -7.57 10.76 3.85
CA ALA A 196 -6.53 9.84 4.29
C ALA A 196 -6.31 8.71 3.26
N THR A 197 -5.08 8.22 3.20
CA THR A 197 -4.63 7.06 2.43
C THR A 197 -3.74 6.18 3.31
N PRO A 198 -4.31 5.40 4.24
CA PRO A 198 -3.53 4.37 4.93
C PRO A 198 -2.91 3.40 3.94
N MET A 199 -1.61 3.16 4.09
CA MET A 199 -0.84 2.29 3.21
C MET A 199 0.26 1.58 3.98
N GLY A 200 0.40 0.27 3.77
CA GLY A 200 1.46 -0.53 4.38
C GLY A 200 0.94 -1.87 4.91
N PRO A 201 1.51 -2.40 6.00
CA PRO A 201 2.74 -1.93 6.68
C PRO A 201 4.00 -2.16 5.83
N TYR A 202 3.91 -3.01 4.82
CA TYR A 202 5.05 -3.43 4.01
C TYR A 202 4.80 -3.28 2.52
N ILE A 203 5.89 -3.07 1.77
CA ILE A 203 5.97 -3.52 0.39
C ILE A 203 6.57 -4.92 0.38
N VAL A 204 5.79 -5.89 -0.05
CA VAL A 204 6.22 -7.27 -0.24
C VAL A 204 6.61 -7.48 -1.69
N THR A 205 7.83 -7.94 -1.93
CA THR A 205 8.35 -8.11 -3.29
C THR A 205 7.56 -9.16 -4.06
N LYS A 206 7.44 -8.97 -5.37
CA LYS A 206 6.51 -9.76 -6.21
C LYS A 206 6.72 -11.27 -6.14
N ASP A 207 7.95 -11.72 -5.90
CA ASP A 207 8.32 -13.13 -5.80
C ASP A 207 7.74 -13.84 -4.56
N GLU A 208 7.34 -13.10 -3.52
CA GLU A 208 6.69 -13.66 -2.32
C GLU A 208 5.18 -13.83 -2.49
N ILE A 209 4.59 -13.24 -3.54
CA ILE A 209 3.16 -13.33 -3.87
C ILE A 209 3.06 -13.83 -5.32
N PRO A 210 3.24 -15.13 -5.55
CA PRO A 210 3.31 -15.69 -6.90
C PRO A 210 1.98 -15.60 -7.67
N ASP A 211 0.85 -15.52 -6.95
CA ASP A 211 -0.48 -15.38 -7.53
C ASP A 211 -1.23 -14.18 -6.92
N PRO A 212 -0.90 -12.94 -7.35
CA PRO A 212 -1.51 -11.72 -6.81
C PRO A 212 -2.95 -11.54 -7.27
N GLU A 213 -3.41 -12.31 -8.26
CA GLU A 213 -4.79 -12.31 -8.73
C GLU A 213 -5.67 -13.35 -8.02
N ASP A 214 -5.18 -14.00 -6.97
CA ASP A 214 -6.02 -14.79 -6.05
C ASP A 214 -5.64 -14.54 -4.58
N ALA A 215 -5.30 -13.29 -4.25
CA ALA A 215 -5.02 -12.86 -2.89
C ALA A 215 -6.33 -12.56 -2.14
N HIS A 216 -6.47 -13.13 -0.95
CA HIS A 216 -7.60 -12.84 -0.07
C HIS A 216 -7.44 -11.47 0.60
N ILE A 217 -8.53 -10.70 0.65
CA ILE A 217 -8.63 -9.37 1.26
C ILE A 217 -9.75 -9.42 2.29
N VAL A 218 -9.41 -9.08 3.54
CA VAL A 218 -10.37 -9.00 4.65
C VAL A 218 -10.28 -7.64 5.31
N THR A 219 -11.39 -6.92 5.36
CA THR A 219 -11.49 -5.67 6.13
C THR A 219 -12.38 -5.87 7.34
N LYS A 220 -11.85 -5.55 8.52
CA LYS A 220 -12.59 -5.49 9.77
C LYS A 220 -12.73 -4.06 10.25
N VAL A 221 -13.90 -3.72 10.79
CA VAL A 221 -14.08 -2.51 11.59
C VAL A 221 -14.35 -2.95 13.01
N ASN A 222 -13.49 -2.51 13.92
CA ASN A 222 -13.32 -3.04 15.26
C ASN A 222 -12.99 -4.56 15.17
N ASP A 223 -13.99 -5.41 15.39
CA ASP A 223 -13.86 -6.87 15.29
C ASP A 223 -14.84 -7.49 14.28
N GLU A 224 -15.67 -6.67 13.63
CA GLU A 224 -16.66 -7.11 12.66
C GLU A 224 -16.01 -7.22 11.27
N ILE A 225 -16.05 -8.42 10.67
CA ILE A 225 -15.68 -8.60 9.26
C ILE A 225 -16.73 -7.90 8.40
N ARG A 226 -16.28 -6.94 7.59
CA ARG A 226 -17.15 -6.18 6.69
C ARG A 226 -16.85 -6.43 5.23
N GLN A 227 -15.59 -6.69 4.88
CA GLN A 227 -15.21 -7.16 3.55
C GLN A 227 -14.45 -8.49 3.69
N ASP A 228 -14.76 -9.42 2.80
CA ASP A 228 -14.14 -10.75 2.72
C ASP A 228 -14.22 -11.18 1.25
N GLY A 229 -13.15 -10.99 0.49
CA GLY A 229 -13.13 -11.21 -0.96
C GLY A 229 -11.76 -11.57 -1.50
N SER A 230 -11.67 -12.02 -2.75
CA SER A 230 -10.41 -12.36 -3.41
C SER A 230 -10.17 -11.47 -4.62
N THR A 231 -8.91 -11.12 -4.89
CA THR A 231 -8.50 -10.40 -6.11
C THR A 231 -8.84 -11.17 -7.40
N SER A 232 -9.19 -12.46 -7.32
CA SER A 232 -9.68 -13.23 -8.48
C SER A 232 -11.01 -12.71 -9.02
N LEU A 233 -11.76 -11.99 -8.18
CA LEU A 233 -13.02 -11.33 -8.53
C LEU A 233 -12.83 -9.96 -9.19
N MET A 234 -11.59 -9.45 -9.33
CA MET A 234 -11.34 -8.21 -10.06
C MET A 234 -11.80 -8.35 -11.51
N VAL A 235 -12.55 -7.35 -11.99
CA VAL A 235 -13.05 -7.28 -13.36
C VAL A 235 -11.95 -6.89 -14.32
N ARG A 236 -11.13 -5.89 -13.97
CA ARG A 236 -9.89 -5.54 -14.69
C ARG A 236 -8.72 -6.12 -13.95
N LYS A 237 -7.94 -6.93 -14.66
CA LYS A 237 -6.76 -7.61 -14.14
C LYS A 237 -5.57 -6.67 -14.00
N ILE A 238 -4.56 -7.07 -13.21
CA ILE A 238 -3.43 -6.20 -12.86
C ILE A 238 -2.68 -5.75 -14.12
N ASP A 239 -2.50 -6.67 -15.06
CA ASP A 239 -1.85 -6.40 -16.34
C ASP A 239 -2.64 -5.41 -17.19
N GLU A 240 -3.96 -5.58 -17.27
CA GLU A 240 -4.86 -4.68 -17.98
C GLU A 240 -4.85 -3.28 -17.37
N MET A 241 -4.85 -3.15 -16.05
CA MET A 241 -4.78 -1.87 -15.34
C MET A 241 -3.48 -1.12 -15.65
N ILE A 242 -2.34 -1.80 -15.57
CA ILE A 242 -1.02 -1.22 -15.88
C ILE A 242 -0.95 -0.80 -17.35
N ALA A 243 -1.36 -1.69 -18.26
CA ALA A 243 -1.38 -1.41 -19.69
C ALA A 243 -2.27 -0.20 -20.02
N GLU A 244 -3.46 -0.12 -19.43
CA GLU A 244 -4.41 0.97 -19.64
C GLU A 244 -3.86 2.31 -19.13
N LEU A 245 -3.38 2.37 -17.87
CA LEU A 245 -2.81 3.60 -17.31
C LEU A 245 -1.63 4.11 -18.14
N SER A 246 -0.75 3.21 -18.55
CA SER A 246 0.49 3.56 -19.25
C SER A 246 0.27 4.17 -20.64
N LYS A 247 -0.94 4.08 -21.21
CA LYS A 247 -1.30 4.79 -22.46
C LYS A 247 -1.34 6.30 -22.25
N TYR A 248 -1.82 6.73 -21.07
CA TYR A 248 -2.11 8.12 -20.75
C TYR A 248 -0.97 8.78 -20.00
N ILE A 249 -0.38 8.07 -19.05
CA ILE A 249 0.68 8.58 -18.17
C ILE A 249 1.93 7.72 -18.27
N THR A 250 3.06 8.28 -17.84
CA THR A 250 4.27 7.50 -17.57
C THR A 250 4.15 6.97 -16.15
N LEU A 251 4.24 5.66 -15.97
CA LEU A 251 4.37 5.04 -14.65
C LEU A 251 5.83 5.12 -14.23
N GLU A 252 6.08 5.50 -12.98
CA GLU A 252 7.42 5.68 -12.40
C GLU A 252 7.68 4.66 -11.28
N PRO A 253 8.94 4.28 -11.02
CA PRO A 253 9.29 3.45 -9.87
C PRO A 253 8.78 4.10 -8.57
N GLY A 254 8.07 3.32 -7.75
CA GLY A 254 7.40 3.79 -6.54
C GLY A 254 5.96 4.26 -6.73
N ASP A 255 5.45 4.36 -7.96
CA ASP A 255 4.02 4.57 -8.16
C ASP A 255 3.21 3.44 -7.53
N VAL A 256 2.07 3.80 -6.95
CA VAL A 256 1.14 2.85 -6.31
C VAL A 256 -0.21 2.92 -6.99
N ILE A 257 -0.68 1.74 -7.42
CA ILE A 257 -2.01 1.53 -8.00
C ILE A 257 -2.86 0.76 -6.99
N ALA A 258 -3.85 1.42 -6.39
CA ALA A 258 -4.88 0.81 -5.58
C ALA A 258 -5.94 0.19 -6.52
N THR A 259 -6.12 -1.13 -6.42
CA THR A 259 -6.74 -1.94 -7.47
C THR A 259 -8.27 -1.99 -7.44
N GLY A 260 -8.90 -1.28 -6.51
CA GLY A 260 -10.31 -1.41 -6.19
C GLY A 260 -10.57 -2.39 -5.03
N THR A 261 -11.78 -2.32 -4.50
CA THR A 261 -12.19 -3.00 -3.27
C THR A 261 -13.31 -4.04 -3.49
N PRO A 262 -13.34 -5.15 -2.73
CA PRO A 262 -14.46 -6.09 -2.70
C PRO A 262 -15.76 -5.47 -2.14
N ALA A 263 -16.89 -6.19 -2.28
CA ALA A 263 -18.16 -5.78 -1.69
C ALA A 263 -18.10 -5.74 -0.14
N GLY A 264 -19.05 -5.03 0.48
CA GLY A 264 -19.14 -4.91 1.93
C GLY A 264 -18.69 -3.55 2.51
N VAL A 265 -18.66 -2.51 1.67
CA VAL A 265 -18.39 -1.14 2.13
C VAL A 265 -19.53 -0.63 3.03
N GLY A 266 -19.23 0.29 3.95
CA GLY A 266 -20.21 0.82 4.90
C GLY A 266 -21.38 1.51 4.20
N ALA A 267 -21.14 2.13 3.04
CA ALA A 267 -22.15 2.74 2.20
C ALA A 267 -23.19 1.75 1.63
N ALA A 268 -22.88 0.44 1.57
CA ALA A 268 -23.80 -0.59 1.06
C ALA A 268 -24.64 -1.22 2.17
N MET A 269 -24.22 -1.12 3.44
CA MET A 269 -24.91 -1.71 4.58
C MET A 269 -26.31 -1.09 4.83
N ASN A 270 -27.15 -1.83 5.56
CA ASN A 270 -28.44 -1.36 6.06
C ASN A 270 -28.66 -1.77 7.54
N PRO A 271 -28.59 -0.85 8.52
CA PRO A 271 -28.31 0.59 8.35
C PRO A 271 -26.89 0.85 7.80
N LYS A 272 -26.64 2.06 7.31
CA LYS A 272 -25.30 2.45 6.81
C LYS A 272 -24.25 2.32 7.91
N GLY A 273 -23.09 1.77 7.54
CA GLY A 273 -22.01 1.42 8.47
C GLY A 273 -20.80 2.35 8.37
N TYR A 274 -21.01 3.66 8.23
CA TYR A 274 -19.93 4.63 8.13
C TYR A 274 -19.05 4.63 9.40
N LEU A 275 -17.78 4.98 9.21
CA LEU A 275 -16.78 5.11 10.27
C LEU A 275 -17.09 6.32 11.14
N LYS A 276 -16.76 6.20 12.42
CA LYS A 276 -16.88 7.28 13.42
C LYS A 276 -15.67 7.29 14.36
N SER A 277 -15.50 8.40 15.07
CA SER A 277 -14.52 8.51 16.16
C SER A 277 -14.60 7.30 17.11
N GLY A 278 -13.45 6.72 17.42
CA GLY A 278 -13.28 5.50 18.22
C GLY A 278 -13.25 4.19 17.42
N ASP A 279 -13.58 4.19 16.12
CA ASP A 279 -13.47 2.98 15.30
C ASP A 279 -12.01 2.65 14.97
N THR A 280 -11.73 1.36 14.82
CA THR A 280 -10.45 0.84 14.29
C THR A 280 -10.69 0.03 13.03
N VAL A 281 -10.03 0.36 11.93
CA VAL A 281 -10.10 -0.39 10.68
C VAL A 281 -8.87 -1.27 10.52
N ARG A 282 -9.05 -2.55 10.21
CA ARG A 282 -7.96 -3.49 9.91
C ARG A 282 -8.18 -4.12 8.55
N VAL A 283 -7.29 -3.83 7.61
CA VAL A 283 -7.29 -4.44 6.27
C VAL A 283 -6.18 -5.47 6.22
N SER A 284 -6.51 -6.73 5.96
CA SER A 284 -5.54 -7.82 5.82
C SER A 284 -5.51 -8.34 4.40
N VAL A 285 -4.31 -8.58 3.89
CA VAL A 285 -4.11 -9.19 2.57
C VAL A 285 -3.12 -10.34 2.68
N ASP A 286 -3.48 -11.48 2.10
CA ASP A 286 -2.65 -12.69 2.11
C ASP A 286 -1.23 -12.42 1.58
N GLY A 287 -0.24 -13.00 2.26
CA GLY A 287 1.18 -12.79 1.96
C GLY A 287 1.75 -11.44 2.44
N ILE A 288 0.93 -10.41 2.60
CA ILE A 288 1.37 -9.06 2.98
C ILE A 288 1.36 -8.86 4.50
N GLY A 289 0.20 -8.93 5.12
CA GLY A 289 0.03 -8.63 6.55
C GLY A 289 -1.31 -7.96 6.83
N THR A 290 -1.33 -7.13 7.87
CA THR A 290 -2.50 -6.34 8.27
C THR A 290 -2.09 -4.88 8.40
N LEU A 291 -2.90 -4.00 7.83
CA LEU A 291 -2.82 -2.54 7.95
C LEU A 291 -3.93 -2.09 8.90
N THR A 292 -3.55 -1.51 10.04
CA THR A 292 -4.46 -0.95 11.03
C THR A 292 -4.52 0.57 10.91
N THR A 293 -5.71 1.16 11.10
CA THR A 293 -5.92 2.60 11.17
C THR A 293 -6.94 2.92 12.26
N HIS A 294 -6.66 3.91 13.10
CA HIS A 294 -7.59 4.37 14.13
C HIS A 294 -8.29 5.67 13.70
N ILE A 295 -9.56 5.82 14.07
CA ILE A 295 -10.37 7.01 13.74
C ILE A 295 -10.62 7.81 15.03
N GLU A 296 -10.31 9.12 15.03
CA GLU A 296 -10.55 10.02 16.18
C GLU A 296 -11.30 11.31 15.85
#